data_AF-A0A416MP71-F1
#
_entry.id   AF-A0A416MP71-F1
#
_cell.length_a   1.000
_cell.length_b   1.000
_cell.length_c   1.000
_cell.angle_alpha   90.00
_cell.angle_beta   90.00
_cell.angle_gamma   90.00
#
_symmetry.space_group_name_H-M   'P 1'
#
loop_
_entity.id
_entity.type
_entity.pdbx_description
1 polymer ?
#
loop_
_entity_poly.entity_id
_entity_poly.type
_entity_poly.pdbx_seq_one_letter_code
_entity_poly.pdbx_strand_id
1 'polypeptide(L)'
;MKLLFMIGNAAVGKMTVGQELMKLTGLRLFHNHMTIESVIEIFGQYNGKAINRLRQVVFEEFAKSDCYGMIFTYMWAFDQQADWDYIEYVKSIFEPYNTEFYYVELVAPREIRLERNVTKKLDQYTSLCSIF
;
A
#
# COMPACT_ATOMS: atom_id res chain seq x y z
N MET A 1 -12.85 8.72 10.84
CA MET A 1 -11.52 8.71 10.15
C MET A 1 -11.72 8.60 8.64
N LYS A 2 -10.72 8.87 7.80
CA LYS A 2 -10.77 8.59 6.34
C LYS A 2 -9.76 7.52 5.95
N LEU A 3 -10.17 6.51 5.18
CA LEU A 3 -9.26 5.51 4.61
C LEU A 3 -9.40 5.49 3.09
N LEU A 4 -8.34 5.89 2.39
CA LEU A 4 -8.25 5.85 0.93
C LEU A 4 -7.43 4.64 0.49
N PHE A 5 -8.07 3.70 -0.21
CA PHE A 5 -7.41 2.64 -0.93
C PHE A 5 -6.93 3.16 -2.29
N MET A 6 -5.62 3.32 -2.43
CA MET A 6 -4.97 3.70 -3.69
C MET A 6 -4.43 2.47 -4.39
N ILE A 7 -5.10 2.08 -5.48
CA ILE A 7 -4.86 0.80 -6.16
C ILE A 7 -4.34 1.00 -7.58
N GLY A 8 -3.85 -0.09 -8.17
CA GLY A 8 -3.32 -0.12 -9.53
C GLY A 8 -2.07 -0.98 -9.63
N ASN A 9 -1.62 -1.23 -10.86
CA ASN A 9 -0.50 -2.12 -11.17
C ASN A 9 0.85 -1.57 -10.63
N ALA A 10 1.92 -2.38 -10.66
CA ALA A 10 3.28 -1.92 -10.41
C ALA A 10 3.66 -0.74 -11.34
N ALA A 11 4.45 0.20 -10.82
CA ALA A 11 4.91 1.41 -11.52
C ALA A 11 3.85 2.37 -12.12
N VAL A 12 2.57 2.24 -11.74
CA VAL A 12 1.54 3.23 -12.10
C VAL A 12 1.72 4.59 -11.42
N GLY A 13 2.47 4.65 -10.31
CA GLY A 13 2.78 5.89 -9.59
C GLY A 13 2.13 6.05 -8.22
N LYS A 14 1.58 4.98 -7.62
CA LYS A 14 0.90 5.02 -6.30
C LYS A 14 1.69 5.75 -5.22
N MET A 15 2.99 5.44 -5.09
CA MET A 15 3.84 6.09 -4.09
C MET A 15 3.95 7.61 -4.31
N THR A 16 4.22 8.04 -5.54
CA THR A 16 4.36 9.47 -5.88
C THR A 16 3.04 10.22 -5.67
N VAL A 17 1.93 9.69 -6.18
CA VAL A 17 0.61 10.33 -6.02
C VAL A 17 0.20 10.36 -4.54
N GLY A 18 0.44 9.29 -3.80
CA GLY A 18 0.17 9.24 -2.36
C GLY A 18 0.98 10.27 -1.55
N GLN A 19 2.24 10.50 -1.92
CA GLN A 19 3.09 11.51 -1.27
C GLN A 19 2.58 12.94 -1.53
N GLU A 20 2.19 13.25 -2.76
CA GLU A 20 1.60 14.56 -3.08
C GLU A 20 0.24 14.75 -2.39
N LEU A 21 -0.60 13.71 -2.38
CA LEU A 21 -1.90 13.78 -1.71
C LEU A 21 -1.77 13.98 -0.20
N MET A 22 -0.77 13.35 0.44
CA MET A 22 -0.44 13.57 1.85
C MET A 22 -0.12 15.04 2.15
N LYS A 23 0.64 15.73 1.28
CA LYS A 23 0.95 17.15 1.44
C LYS A 23 -0.28 18.05 1.34
N LEU A 24 -1.25 17.69 0.49
CA LEU A 24 -2.42 18.50 0.20
C LEU A 24 -3.58 18.30 1.20
N THR A 25 -3.70 17.12 1.80
CA THR A 25 -4.91 16.72 2.55
C THR A 25 -4.68 16.45 4.03
N GLY A 26 -3.43 16.28 4.46
CA GLY A 26 -3.11 15.83 5.82
C GLY A 26 -3.32 14.32 6.06
N LEU A 27 -3.75 13.56 5.05
CA LEU A 27 -3.78 12.10 5.13
C LEU A 27 -2.36 11.52 5.24
N ARG A 28 -2.16 10.46 6.01
CA ARG A 28 -0.87 9.77 6.16
C ARG A 28 -0.74 8.66 5.12
N LEU A 29 0.40 8.59 4.44
CA LEU A 29 0.65 7.53 3.45
C LEU A 29 1.22 6.28 4.12
N PHE A 30 0.57 5.14 3.90
CA PHE A 30 1.07 3.81 4.20
C PHE A 30 1.15 3.00 2.91
N HIS A 31 2.36 2.81 2.37
CA HIS A 31 2.54 1.99 1.18
C HIS A 31 3.07 0.61 1.53
N ASN A 32 2.60 -0.42 0.81
CA ASN A 32 2.90 -1.82 1.08
C ASN A 32 4.39 -2.15 1.19
N HIS A 33 5.25 -1.41 0.48
CA HIS A 33 6.70 -1.56 0.52
C HIS A 33 7.31 -1.27 1.89
N MET A 34 6.71 -0.38 2.71
CA MET A 34 7.25 -0.02 4.03
C MET A 34 7.45 -1.26 4.92
N THR A 35 6.47 -2.17 4.94
CA THR A 35 6.56 -3.39 5.75
C THR A 35 7.35 -4.50 5.06
N ILE A 36 7.26 -4.62 3.73
CA ILE A 36 8.00 -5.64 2.99
C ILE A 36 9.51 -5.40 3.14
N GLU A 37 9.97 -4.18 2.89
CA GLU A 37 11.38 -3.80 2.94
C GLU A 37 11.92 -3.92 4.36
N SER A 38 11.17 -3.46 5.37
CA SER A 38 11.56 -3.59 6.76
C SER A 38 11.77 -5.05 7.17
N VAL A 39 10.90 -5.96 6.72
CA VAL A 39 11.04 -7.39 7.02
C VAL A 39 12.22 -8.01 6.26
N ILE A 40 12.39 -7.67 4.98
CA ILE A 40 13.53 -8.18 4.20
C ILE A 40 14.86 -7.71 4.83
N GLU A 41 14.95 -6.45 5.27
CA GLU A 41 16.14 -5.89 5.90
C GLU A 41 16.48 -6.61 7.22
N ILE A 42 15.48 -6.90 8.05
CA ILE A 42 15.69 -7.57 9.34
C ILE A 42 16.05 -9.05 9.18
N PHE A 43 15.34 -9.75 8.27
CA PHE A 43 15.43 -11.21 8.16
C PHE A 43 16.38 -11.68 7.06
N GLY A 44 16.85 -10.78 6.19
CA GLY A 44 17.60 -11.11 4.97
C GLY A 44 16.76 -11.81 3.89
N GLN A 45 15.45 -11.97 4.09
CA GLN A 45 14.56 -12.70 3.19
C GLN A 45 13.09 -12.30 3.36
N TYR A 46 12.27 -12.61 2.35
CA TYR A 46 10.83 -12.40 2.42
C TYR A 46 10.18 -13.28 3.49
N ASN A 47 9.37 -12.67 4.35
CA ASN A 47 8.56 -13.39 5.34
C ASN A 47 7.14 -12.80 5.39
N GLY A 48 6.23 -13.38 4.60
CA GLY A 48 4.85 -12.92 4.46
C GLY A 48 4.08 -12.88 5.79
N LYS A 49 4.35 -13.81 6.72
CA LYS A 49 3.71 -13.84 8.04
C LYS A 49 4.09 -12.61 8.87
N ALA A 50 5.38 -12.26 8.89
CA ALA A 50 5.86 -11.07 9.60
C ALA A 50 5.31 -9.78 8.95
N ILE A 51 5.33 -9.70 7.62
CA ILE A 51 4.81 -8.56 6.85
C ILE A 51 3.33 -8.32 7.17
N ASN A 52 2.51 -9.36 7.13
CA ASN A 52 1.07 -9.26 7.37
C ASN A 52 0.78 -8.85 8.82
N ARG A 53 1.49 -9.41 9.80
CA ARG A 53 1.35 -9.01 11.22
C ARG A 53 1.77 -7.56 11.46
N LEU A 54 2.84 -7.09 10.85
CA LEU A 54 3.26 -5.69 10.97
C LEU A 54 2.22 -4.74 10.37
N ARG A 55 1.66 -5.08 9.19
CA ARG A 55 0.56 -4.29 8.61
C ARG A 55 -0.65 -4.24 9.53
N GLN A 56 -1.05 -5.39 10.07
CA GLN A 56 -2.17 -5.48 11.00
C GLN A 56 -1.96 -4.57 12.22
N VAL A 57 -0.78 -4.61 12.85
CA VAL A 57 -0.46 -3.72 13.98
C VAL A 57 -0.57 -2.24 13.57
N VAL A 58 -0.03 -1.86 12.41
CA VAL A 58 -0.15 -0.47 11.91
C VAL A 58 -1.60 -0.07 11.72
N PHE A 59 -2.43 -0.94 11.13
CA PHE A 59 -3.85 -0.64 10.92
C PHE A 59 -4.61 -0.51 12.25
N GLU A 60 -4.46 -1.49 13.15
CA GLU A 60 -5.14 -1.51 14.45
C GLU A 60 -4.80 -0.29 15.30
N GLU A 61 -3.52 0.10 15.35
CA GLU A 61 -3.08 1.25 16.15
C GLU A 61 -3.41 2.58 15.46
N PHE A 62 -3.34 2.64 14.12
CA PHE A 62 -3.75 3.85 13.41
C PHE A 62 -5.24 4.10 13.53
N ALA A 63 -6.08 3.06 13.46
CA ALA A 63 -7.54 3.16 13.59
C ALA A 63 -7.97 3.75 14.95
N LYS A 64 -7.18 3.56 16.00
CA LYS A 64 -7.40 4.12 17.35
C LYS A 64 -6.83 5.53 17.54
N SER A 65 -6.08 6.05 16.58
CA SER A 65 -5.39 7.33 16.70
C SER A 65 -6.27 8.52 16.30
N ASP A 66 -5.85 9.72 16.69
CA ASP A 66 -6.48 10.98 16.27
C ASP A 66 -6.03 11.45 14.86
N CYS A 67 -5.36 10.58 14.09
CA CYS A 67 -4.94 10.94 12.73
C CYS A 67 -6.15 11.22 11.84
N TYR A 68 -6.03 12.25 11.00
CA TYR A 68 -7.10 12.66 10.08
C TYR A 68 -7.55 11.52 9.14
N GLY A 69 -6.59 10.75 8.63
CA GLY A 69 -6.86 9.57 7.82
C GLY A 69 -5.61 8.98 7.18
N MET A 70 -5.79 7.85 6.48
CA MET A 70 -4.72 7.08 5.85
C MET A 70 -4.96 6.92 4.35
N ILE A 71 -3.88 6.96 3.57
CA ILE A 71 -3.81 6.45 2.20
C ILE A 71 -3.10 5.10 2.28
N PHE A 72 -3.79 4.01 1.97
CA PHE A 72 -3.18 2.69 1.87
C PHE A 72 -2.99 2.32 0.41
N THR A 73 -1.74 2.09 -0.01
CA THR A 73 -1.47 1.64 -1.38
C THR A 73 -1.47 0.13 -1.46
N TYR A 74 -2.26 -0.44 -2.37
CA TYR A 74 -2.37 -1.89 -2.54
C TYR A 74 -2.38 -2.27 -4.02
N MET A 75 -1.84 -3.43 -4.35
CA MET A 75 -2.02 -4.01 -5.68
C MET A 75 -3.20 -4.97 -5.55
N TRP A 76 -4.36 -4.55 -6.05
CA TRP A 76 -5.59 -5.32 -5.98
C TRP A 76 -5.81 -5.99 -7.34
N ALA A 77 -5.63 -7.30 -7.40
CA ALA A 77 -6.03 -8.11 -8.53
C ALA A 77 -7.53 -8.42 -8.40
N PHE A 78 -8.36 -7.73 -9.20
CA PHE A 78 -9.82 -7.83 -9.08
C PHE A 78 -10.37 -9.23 -9.41
N ASP A 79 -9.61 -10.04 -10.13
CA ASP A 79 -9.91 -11.45 -10.44
C ASP A 79 -9.49 -12.42 -9.32
N GLN A 80 -8.87 -11.93 -8.23
CA GLN A 80 -8.44 -12.73 -7.09
C GLN A 80 -9.32 -12.45 -5.87
N GLN A 81 -10.16 -13.41 -5.48
CA GLN A 81 -11.05 -13.28 -4.32
C GLN A 81 -10.30 -12.96 -3.02
N ALA A 82 -9.09 -13.51 -2.85
CA ALA A 82 -8.27 -13.26 -1.66
C ALA A 82 -7.94 -11.76 -1.45
N ASP A 83 -7.83 -10.98 -2.53
CA ASP A 83 -7.56 -9.54 -2.43
C ASP A 83 -8.82 -8.77 -2.00
N TRP A 84 -10.00 -9.21 -2.43
CA TRP A 84 -11.28 -8.70 -1.92
C TRP A 84 -11.42 -8.98 -0.43
N ASP A 85 -11.19 -10.24 -0.03
CA ASP A 85 -11.27 -10.67 1.36
C ASP A 85 -10.28 -9.89 2.24
N TYR A 86 -9.09 -9.60 1.71
CA TYR A 86 -8.09 -8.78 2.42
C TYR A 86 -8.53 -7.33 2.61
N ILE A 87 -9.12 -6.70 1.60
CA ILE A 87 -9.63 -5.33 1.71
C ILE A 87 -10.80 -5.26 2.69
N GLU A 88 -11.72 -6.23 2.65
CA GLU A 88 -12.82 -6.31 3.62
C GLU A 88 -12.31 -6.55 5.04
N TYR A 89 -11.29 -7.40 5.21
CA TYR A 89 -10.61 -7.54 6.49
C TYR A 89 -10.01 -6.21 6.98
N VAL A 90 -9.29 -5.47 6.13
CA VAL A 90 -8.75 -4.16 6.50
C VAL A 90 -9.88 -3.21 6.89
N LYS A 91 -10.97 -3.13 6.12
CA LYS A 91 -12.12 -2.28 6.46
C LYS A 91 -12.71 -2.62 7.82
N SER A 92 -12.85 -3.91 8.16
CA SER A 92 -13.40 -4.35 9.45
C SER A 92 -12.62 -3.81 10.66
N ILE A 93 -11.32 -3.55 10.50
CA ILE A 93 -10.47 -2.93 11.55
C ILE A 93 -10.90 -1.47 11.78
N PHE A 94 -11.27 -0.76 10.73
CA PHE A 94 -11.58 0.68 10.76
C PHE A 94 -13.07 1.01 10.93
N GLU A 95 -13.96 0.08 10.60
CA GLU A 95 -15.42 0.24 10.67
C GLU A 95 -15.94 0.73 12.04
N PRO A 96 -15.46 0.21 13.19
CA PRO A 96 -15.91 0.67 14.51
C PRO A 96 -15.63 2.15 14.80
N TYR A 97 -14.76 2.80 14.04
CA TYR A 97 -14.31 4.18 14.24
C TYR A 97 -15.00 5.19 13.31
N ASN A 98 -16.19 4.83 12.80
CA ASN A 98 -17.00 5.64 11.89
C ASN A 98 -16.16 6.13 10.69
N THR A 99 -15.43 5.20 10.09
CA THR A 99 -14.47 5.48 9.02
C THR A 99 -15.17 5.65 7.67
N GLU A 100 -14.83 6.70 6.95
CA GLU A 100 -15.21 6.91 5.56
C GLU A 100 -14.19 6.21 4.65
N PHE A 101 -14.66 5.32 3.78
CA PHE A 101 -13.82 4.54 2.87
C PHE A 101 -13.88 5.10 1.44
N TYR A 102 -12.71 5.26 0.82
CA TYR A 102 -12.55 5.79 -0.53
C TYR A 102 -11.68 4.84 -1.35
N TYR A 103 -11.89 4.82 -2.67
CA TYR A 103 -11.12 4.01 -3.61
C TYR A 103 -10.67 4.86 -4.79
N VAL A 104 -9.41 4.73 -5.18
CA VAL A 104 -8.88 5.34 -6.40
C VAL A 104 -7.96 4.37 -7.10
N GLU A 105 -8.25 4.08 -8.37
CA GLU A 105 -7.36 3.31 -9.23
C GLU A 105 -6.47 4.24 -10.05
N LEU A 106 -5.16 4.03 -9.97
CA LEU A 106 -4.20 4.67 -10.86
C LEU A 106 -3.89 3.75 -12.03
N VAL A 107 -4.14 4.25 -13.23
CA VAL A 107 -3.91 3.53 -14.48
C VAL A 107 -2.81 4.23 -15.27
N ALA A 108 -1.92 3.44 -15.87
CA ALA A 108 -0.93 3.90 -16.82
C ALA A 108 -0.71 2.85 -17.91
N PRO A 109 -0.46 3.26 -19.18
CA PRO A 109 -0.13 2.34 -20.25
C PRO A 109 1.03 1.42 -19.89
N ARG A 110 1.03 0.19 -20.43
CA ARG A 110 2.05 -0.82 -20.11
C ARG A 110 3.45 -0.31 -20.46
N GLU A 111 3.57 0.36 -21.60
CA GLU A 111 4.82 0.91 -22.15
C GLU A 111 5.45 1.87 -21.14
N ILE A 112 4.65 2.82 -20.62
CA ILE A 112 5.08 3.78 -19.61
C ILE A 112 5.49 3.10 -18.29
N ARG A 113 4.78 2.04 -17.87
CA ARG A 113 5.13 1.30 -16.66
C ARG A 113 6.43 0.53 -16.82
N LEU A 114 6.66 -0.06 -17.99
CA LEU A 114 7.91 -0.75 -18.32
C LEU A 114 9.08 0.23 -18.34
N GLU A 115 8.93 1.39 -18.97
CA GLU A 115 9.95 2.45 -18.96
C GLU A 115 10.33 2.82 -17.53
N ARG A 116 9.35 3.10 -16.67
CA ARG A 116 9.55 3.47 -15.25
C ARG A 116 10.20 2.37 -14.42
N ASN A 117 9.89 1.10 -14.73
CA ASN A 117 10.53 -0.05 -14.07
C ASN A 117 12.01 -0.17 -14.43
N VAL A 118 12.43 0.34 -15.59
CA VAL A 118 13.83 0.32 -16.04
C VAL A 118 14.61 1.55 -15.53
N THR A 119 13.96 2.71 -15.36
CA THR A 119 14.67 3.99 -15.11
C THR A 119 15.05 4.30 -13.65
N LYS A 120 14.69 3.48 -12.66
CA LYS A 120 15.04 3.74 -11.25
C LYS A 120 16.17 2.83 -10.74
N LYS A 121 17.36 3.42 -10.61
CA LYS A 121 18.47 3.11 -9.67
C LYS A 121 18.47 1.68 -9.09
N LEU A 122 19.32 0.85 -9.70
CA LEU A 122 19.54 -0.59 -9.46
C LEU A 122 20.19 -0.98 -8.11
N ASP A 123 20.37 -0.06 -7.14
CA ASP A 123 21.23 -0.34 -5.98
C ASP A 123 20.50 -0.62 -4.65
N GLN A 124 19.18 -0.47 -4.54
CA GLN A 124 18.47 -0.74 -3.26
C GLN A 124 17.13 -1.49 -3.34
N TYR A 125 16.51 -1.65 -4.51
CA TYR A 125 15.12 -2.16 -4.61
C TYR A 125 14.90 -3.27 -5.66
N THR A 126 15.98 -3.83 -6.22
CA THR A 126 15.96 -4.81 -7.32
C THR A 126 15.26 -6.13 -6.96
N SER A 127 15.12 -6.44 -5.68
CA SER A 127 14.46 -7.68 -5.20
C SER A 127 12.93 -7.64 -5.27
N LEU A 128 12.29 -6.49 -5.53
CA LEU A 128 10.84 -6.34 -5.36
C LEU A 128 10.01 -6.33 -6.65
N CYS A 129 10.58 -5.93 -7.78
CA CYS A 129 9.86 -6.03 -9.07
C CYS A 129 9.82 -7.46 -9.62
N SER A 130 10.63 -8.37 -9.09
CA SER A 130 10.71 -9.78 -9.49
C SER A 130 9.86 -10.71 -8.61
N ILE A 131 9.19 -10.18 -7.58
CA ILE A 131 8.29 -10.93 -6.68
C ILE A 131 6.81 -10.74 -7.04
N PHE A 132 6.48 -9.82 -7.96
CA PHE A 132 5.11 -9.57 -8.45
C PHE A 132 5.02 -9.72 -9.97
#